data_AF-A0A5S4T508-F1
#
_entry.id   AF-A0A5S4T508-F1
#
_cell.length_a   1.000
_cell.length_b   1.000
_cell.length_c   1.000
_cell.angle_alpha   90.00
_cell.angle_beta   90.00
_cell.angle_gamma   90.00
#
_symmetry.space_group_name_H-M   'P 1'
#
loop_
_entity.id
_entity.type
_entity.pdbx_description
1 polymer ?
#
loop_
_entity_poly.entity_id
_entity_poly.type
_entity_poly.pdbx_seq_one_letter_code
_entity_poly.pdbx_strand_id
1 'polypeptide(L)'
;DLKGYYMGMGRGSAAGSLVAYALDITGIDPIRHDLLFERFLNKERYSMPDIDIDLPDIYRSEFLRYVRNRYGSDHSAQIVTFSTFGPKQAIRDVFKRFGVPEYELTNLTKKIGFKDSLATVYEKNISFRQTINSRVEFQKAFTIA
;
A
#
# COMPACT_ATOMS: atom_id res chain seq x y z
N ASP A 1 22.12 25.95 -5.96
CA ASP A 1 20.70 26.14 -5.62
C ASP A 1 19.96 24.82 -5.42
N LEU A 2 20.16 24.19 -4.27
CA LEU A 2 19.23 23.17 -3.80
C LEU A 2 18.01 23.93 -3.27
N LYS A 3 16.96 24.02 -4.08
CA LYS A 3 15.65 24.50 -3.62
C LYS A 3 15.33 23.76 -2.32
N GLY A 4 14.99 24.49 -1.26
CA GLY A 4 14.67 23.94 0.06
C GLY A 4 13.36 23.15 0.02
N TYR A 5 13.39 21.98 -0.60
CA TYR A 5 12.29 21.03 -0.53
C TYR A 5 12.16 20.61 0.92
N TYR A 6 10.96 20.76 1.48
CA TYR A 6 10.63 20.04 2.70
C TYR A 6 10.59 18.56 2.35
N MET A 7 11.71 17.89 2.58
CA MET A 7 11.77 16.44 2.64
C MET A 7 11.27 16.09 4.04
N GLY A 8 10.28 15.19 4.14
CA GLY A 8 9.64 14.88 5.42
C GLY A 8 10.65 14.48 6.50
N MET A 9 10.18 14.28 7.73
CA MET A 9 11.04 13.99 8.89
C MET A 9 11.82 12.65 8.80
N GLY A 10 11.66 11.87 7.72
CA GLY A 10 12.18 10.53 7.52
C GLY A 10 11.13 9.46 7.83
N ARG A 11 11.14 8.36 7.07
CA ARG A 11 10.24 7.21 7.26
C ARG A 11 11.03 5.95 7.58
N GLY A 12 10.40 5.04 8.32
CA GLY A 12 10.91 3.70 8.53
C GLY A 12 12.11 3.66 9.45
N SER A 13 12.98 2.67 9.27
CA SER A 13 14.12 2.45 10.16
C SER A 13 15.23 3.48 9.98
N ALA A 14 15.32 4.16 8.83
CA ALA A 14 16.35 5.17 8.56
C ALA A 14 16.40 6.29 9.62
N ALA A 15 15.27 6.61 10.26
CA ALA A 15 15.19 7.60 11.33
C ALA A 15 16.04 7.24 12.57
N GLY A 16 16.42 5.97 12.76
CA GLY A 16 17.34 5.54 13.82
C GLY A 16 18.81 5.82 13.55
N SER A 17 19.18 6.35 12.38
CA SER A 17 20.56 6.63 12.03
C SER A 17 20.98 8.05 12.36
N LEU A 18 21.92 8.19 13.31
CA LEU A 18 22.54 9.48 13.62
C LEU A 18 23.29 10.06 12.41
N VAL A 19 23.87 9.21 11.57
CA VAL A 19 24.52 9.63 10.33
C VAL A 19 23.50 10.20 9.35
N ALA A 20 22.33 9.56 9.20
CA ALA A 20 21.28 10.08 8.34
C ALA A 20 20.76 11.45 8.84
N TYR A 21 20.58 11.59 10.16
CA TYR A 21 20.20 12.87 10.77
C TYR A 21 21.26 13.96 10.55
N ALA A 22 22.54 13.65 10.79
CA ALA A 22 23.65 14.60 10.63
C ALA A 22 23.89 15.04 9.18
N LEU A 23 23.40 14.28 8.19
CA LEU A 23 23.50 14.58 6.76
C LEU A 23 22.20 15.18 6.19
N ASP A 24 21.24 15.57 7.04
CA ASP A 24 19.92 16.08 6.64
C ASP A 24 19.12 15.13 5.73
N ILE A 25 19.37 13.81 5.83
CA ILE A 25 18.57 12.78 5.16
C ILE A 25 17.28 12.53 5.95
N THR A 26 17.35 12.60 7.28
CA THR A 26 16.20 12.53 8.19
C THR A 26 16.12 13.78 9.06
N GLY A 27 14.91 14.17 9.46
CA GLY A 27 14.66 15.37 10.26
C GLY A 27 14.44 15.11 11.75
N ILE A 28 14.71 13.88 12.22
CA ILE A 28 14.49 13.45 13.60
C ILE A 28 15.84 13.10 14.23
N ASP A 29 16.11 13.68 15.40
CA ASP A 29 17.27 13.34 16.23
C ASP A 29 17.05 11.96 16.89
N PRO A 30 17.79 10.91 16.49
CA PRO A 30 17.59 9.58 17.03
C PRO A 30 18.01 9.46 18.49
N ILE A 31 18.97 10.25 18.96
CA ILE A 31 19.44 10.18 20.36
C ILE A 31 18.36 10.77 21.27
N ARG A 32 17.80 11.92 20.89
CA ARG A 32 16.71 12.56 21.65
C ARG A 32 15.49 11.66 21.82
N HIS A 33 15.23 10.81 20.82
CA HIS A 33 14.05 9.96 20.75
C HIS A 33 14.35 8.47 21.04
N ASP A 34 15.55 8.13 21.50
CA ASP A 34 15.99 6.76 21.82
C ASP A 34 15.73 5.77 20.68
N LEU A 35 15.98 6.21 19.44
CA LEU A 35 15.81 5.40 18.24
C LEU A 35 17.07 4.57 17.98
N LEU A 36 16.87 3.26 17.81
CA LEU A 36 17.96 2.31 17.65
C LEU A 36 18.47 2.24 16.21
N PHE A 37 19.79 2.41 16.02
CA PHE A 37 20.46 2.28 14.72
C PHE A 37 20.39 0.85 14.17
N GLU A 38 20.46 -0.16 15.03
CA GLU A 38 20.49 -1.57 14.66
C GLU A 38 19.19 -2.05 13.99
N ARG A 39 18.10 -1.29 14.13
CA ARG A 39 16.86 -1.52 13.37
C ARG A 39 17.00 -1.13 11.90
N PHE A 40 17.89 -0.19 11.59
CA PHE A 40 18.19 0.26 10.23
C PHE A 40 19.23 -0.64 9.57
N LEU A 41 20.37 -0.82 10.24
CA LEU A 41 21.47 -1.63 9.73
C LEU A 41 22.08 -2.46 10.87
N ASN A 42 22.02 -3.78 10.73
CA ASN A 42 22.50 -4.71 11.75
C ASN A 42 23.72 -5.48 11.22
N LYS A 43 24.79 -5.56 12.02
CA LYS A 43 26.01 -6.31 11.67
C LYS A 43 25.78 -7.82 11.56
N GLU A 44 24.83 -8.36 12.31
CA GLU A 44 24.50 -9.79 12.32
C GLU A 44 23.54 -10.18 11.19
N ARG A 45 22.87 -9.20 10.57
CA ARG A 45 21.95 -9.40 9.45
C ARG A 45 22.43 -8.64 8.22
N TYR A 46 23.10 -9.34 7.31
CA TYR A 46 23.55 -8.78 6.05
C TYR A 46 22.38 -8.58 5.07
N SER A 47 21.70 -7.45 5.18
CA SER A 47 20.68 -6.99 4.24
C SER A 47 20.99 -5.57 3.80
N MET A 48 20.80 -5.29 2.51
CA MET A 48 20.89 -3.94 1.99
C MET A 48 19.88 -3.05 2.74
N PRO A 49 20.31 -1.91 3.31
CA PRO A 49 19.38 -0.98 3.95
C PRO A 49 18.51 -0.30 2.90
N ASP A 50 17.26 -0.02 3.27
CA ASP A 50 16.30 0.70 2.42
C ASP A 50 15.98 2.06 3.05
N ILE A 51 16.12 3.13 2.28
CA ILE A 51 15.83 4.50 2.71
C ILE A 51 14.73 5.07 1.85
N ASP A 52 13.59 5.27 2.49
CA ASP A 52 12.43 5.91 1.93
C ASP A 52 12.46 7.42 2.18
N ILE A 53 12.43 8.21 1.11
CA ILE A 53 12.36 9.68 1.18
C ILE A 53 10.96 10.15 0.77
N ASP A 54 10.32 10.94 1.64
CA ASP A 54 9.04 11.57 1.36
C ASP A 54 9.24 12.91 0.67
N LEU A 55 8.71 13.03 -0.55
CA LEU A 55 8.73 14.24 -1.37
C LEU A 55 7.29 14.72 -1.61
N PRO A 56 7.01 16.03 -1.48
CA PRO A 56 5.72 16.58 -1.88
C PRO A 56 5.44 16.32 -3.36
N ASP A 57 4.21 15.91 -3.68
CA ASP A 57 3.82 15.51 -5.05
C ASP A 57 4.09 16.60 -6.10
N ILE A 58 3.94 17.87 -5.72
CA ILE A 58 4.21 19.03 -6.59
C ILE A 58 5.66 19.08 -7.10
N TYR A 59 6.60 18.47 -6.37
CA TYR A 59 8.02 18.43 -6.73
C TYR A 59 8.46 17.09 -7.34
N ARG A 60 7.59 16.08 -7.37
CA ARG A 60 7.91 14.74 -7.86
C ARG A 60 8.47 14.76 -9.28
N SER A 61 7.83 15.49 -10.19
CA SER A 61 8.28 15.60 -11.58
C SER A 61 9.67 16.24 -11.72
N GLU A 62 9.96 17.25 -10.90
CA GLU A 62 11.28 17.91 -10.89
C GLU A 62 12.36 16.98 -10.33
N PHE A 63 12.05 16.24 -9.26
CA PHE A 63 12.96 15.25 -8.69
C PHE A 63 13.25 14.10 -9.67
N LEU A 64 12.23 13.55 -10.33
CA LEU A 64 12.43 12.51 -11.34
C LEU A 64 13.31 12.99 -12.50
N ARG A 65 13.16 14.26 -12.92
CA ARG A 65 14.04 14.87 -13.92
C ARG A 65 15.47 15.01 -13.40
N TYR A 66 15.65 15.43 -12.15
CA TYR A 66 16.96 15.50 -11.52
C TYR A 66 17.66 14.13 -11.52
N VAL A 67 16.98 13.07 -11.06
CA VAL A 67 17.53 11.70 -11.04
C VAL A 67 17.94 11.25 -12.44
N ARG A 68 17.07 11.44 -13.44
CA ARG A 68 17.35 11.09 -14.85
C ARG A 68 18.53 11.85 -15.42
N ASN A 69 18.65 13.14 -15.13
CA ASN A 69 19.76 13.96 -15.59
C ASN A 69 21.06 13.60 -14.88
N ARG A 70 21.00 13.22 -13.59
CA ARG A 70 22.18 12.91 -12.78
C ARG A 70 22.77 11.53 -13.10
N TYR A 71 21.92 10.54 -13.33
CA TYR A 71 22.30 9.13 -13.46
C TYR A 71 22.06 8.55 -14.85
N GLY A 72 21.45 9.30 -15.77
CA GLY A 72 21.10 8.83 -17.11
C GLY A 72 19.70 8.23 -17.18
N SER A 73 19.01 8.47 -18.29
CA SER A 73 17.65 7.97 -18.50
C SER A 73 17.61 6.45 -18.72
N ASP A 74 18.67 5.86 -19.26
CA ASP A 74 18.79 4.41 -19.47
C ASP A 74 19.09 3.63 -18.17
N HIS A 75 19.40 4.33 -17.08
CA HIS A 75 19.71 3.75 -15.77
C HIS A 75 18.65 4.08 -14.71
N SER A 76 17.53 4.71 -15.09
CA SER A 76 16.48 5.12 -14.14
C SER A 76 15.08 4.84 -14.67
N ALA A 77 14.29 4.11 -13.88
CA ALA A 77 12.90 3.78 -14.21
C ALA A 77 12.01 3.88 -12.96
N GLN A 78 10.70 4.01 -13.18
CA GLN A 78 9.71 3.94 -12.10
C GLN A 78 9.22 2.49 -11.97
N ILE A 79 9.04 2.06 -10.72
CA ILE A 79 8.41 0.77 -10.41
C ILE A 79 6.89 0.98 -10.45
N VAL A 80 6.19 0.09 -11.15
CA VAL A 80 4.72 0.09 -11.21
C VAL A 80 4.14 -0.85 -10.16
N THR A 81 3.01 -0.48 -9.57
CA THR A 81 2.23 -1.35 -8.70
C THR A 81 1.14 -2.04 -9.51
N PHE A 82 1.03 -3.36 -9.41
CA PHE A 82 -0.08 -4.11 -9.98
C PHE A 82 -1.24 -4.16 -9.00
N SER A 83 -2.41 -3.69 -9.42
CA SER A 83 -3.65 -3.91 -8.70
C SER A 83 -4.22 -5.29 -9.05
N THR A 84 -4.57 -6.08 -8.04
CA THR A 84 -5.29 -7.34 -8.24
C THR A 84 -6.80 -7.10 -8.23
N PHE A 85 -7.55 -8.04 -8.82
CA PHE A 85 -9.01 -8.00 -8.77
C PHE A 85 -9.51 -8.44 -7.39
N GLY A 86 -9.96 -7.47 -6.60
CA GLY A 86 -10.30 -7.70 -5.19
C GLY A 86 -11.67 -8.37 -4.98
N PRO A 87 -11.87 -9.11 -3.87
CA PRO A 87 -13.12 -9.81 -3.56
C PRO A 87 -14.37 -8.91 -3.57
N LYS A 88 -14.27 -7.68 -3.09
CA LYS A 88 -15.37 -6.70 -3.14
C LYS A 88 -15.74 -6.32 -4.57
N GLN A 89 -14.74 -6.18 -5.43
CA GLN A 89 -14.94 -5.82 -6.81
C GLN A 89 -15.52 -7.00 -7.60
N ALA A 90 -15.03 -8.23 -7.34
CA ALA A 90 -15.58 -9.46 -7.92
C ALA A 90 -17.08 -9.61 -7.64
N ILE A 91 -17.50 -9.46 -6.37
CA ILE A 91 -18.93 -9.49 -6.02
C ILE A 91 -19.70 -8.39 -6.73
N ARG A 92 -19.20 -7.15 -6.73
CA ARG A 92 -19.87 -6.01 -7.37
C ARG A 92 -20.12 -6.25 -8.85
N ASP A 93 -19.08 -6.62 -9.59
CA ASP A 93 -19.17 -6.72 -11.04
C ASP A 93 -20.02 -7.92 -11.47
N VAL A 94 -19.85 -9.07 -10.81
CA VAL A 94 -20.62 -10.26 -11.14
C VAL A 94 -22.08 -10.10 -10.73
N PHE A 95 -22.38 -9.68 -9.49
CA PHE A 95 -23.78 -9.58 -9.03
C PHE A 95 -24.55 -8.46 -9.74
N LYS A 96 -23.87 -7.37 -10.13
CA LYS A 96 -24.48 -6.34 -10.97
C LYS A 96 -24.94 -6.90 -12.32
N ARG A 97 -24.21 -7.86 -12.91
CA ARG A 97 -24.63 -8.54 -14.15
C ARG A 97 -25.92 -9.35 -13.96
N PHE A 98 -26.15 -9.87 -12.76
CA PHE A 98 -27.39 -10.55 -12.34
C PHE A 98 -28.51 -9.58 -11.91
N GLY A 99 -28.33 -8.26 -12.08
CA GLY A 99 -29.35 -7.26 -11.82
C GLY A 99 -29.50 -6.88 -10.34
N VAL A 100 -28.53 -7.20 -9.49
CA VAL A 100 -28.56 -6.83 -8.07
C VAL A 100 -28.37 -5.32 -7.91
N PRO A 101 -29.25 -4.63 -7.18
CA PRO A 101 -29.16 -3.19 -7.02
C PRO A 101 -27.98 -2.77 -6.14
N GLU A 102 -27.43 -1.59 -6.42
CA GLU A 102 -26.20 -1.07 -5.81
C GLU A 102 -26.26 -0.98 -4.26
N TYR A 103 -27.44 -0.70 -3.69
CA TYR A 103 -27.60 -0.65 -2.23
C TYR A 103 -27.43 -2.04 -1.58
N GLU A 104 -27.89 -3.10 -2.26
CA GLU A 104 -27.75 -4.48 -1.81
C GLU A 104 -26.30 -4.94 -1.93
N LEU A 105 -25.63 -4.59 -3.04
CA LEU A 105 -24.19 -4.82 -3.25
C LEU A 105 -23.33 -4.14 -2.19
N THR A 106 -23.67 -2.89 -1.84
CA THR A 106 -22.96 -2.14 -0.80
C THR A 106 -23.11 -2.80 0.56
N ASN A 107 -24.31 -3.25 0.91
CA ASN A 107 -24.54 -3.97 2.18
C ASN A 107 -23.84 -5.33 2.22
N LEU A 108 -23.76 -6.04 1.09
CA LEU A 108 -23.07 -7.32 0.99
C LEU A 108 -21.55 -7.15 1.08
N THR A 109 -20.96 -6.23 0.31
CA THR A 109 -19.50 -6.00 0.25
C THR A 109 -18.92 -5.38 1.52
N LYS A 110 -19.73 -4.67 2.32
CA LYS A 110 -19.32 -4.20 3.66
C LYS A 110 -18.97 -5.34 4.62
N LYS A 111 -19.51 -6.55 4.40
CA LYS A 111 -19.23 -7.73 5.21
C LYS A 111 -17.88 -8.40 4.88
N ILE A 112 -17.20 -7.95 3.83
CA ILE A 112 -15.89 -8.45 3.38
C ILE A 112 -14.78 -7.62 4.03
N GLY A 113 -13.93 -8.24 4.85
CA GLY A 113 -12.76 -7.61 5.45
C GLY A 113 -11.64 -7.39 4.43
N PHE A 114 -10.68 -6.53 4.77
CA PHE A 114 -9.55 -6.20 3.88
C PHE A 114 -8.66 -7.43 3.58
N LYS A 115 -8.53 -8.34 4.54
CA LYS A 115 -7.68 -9.54 4.42
C LYS A 115 -8.46 -10.80 4.01
N ASP A 116 -9.77 -10.69 3.80
CA ASP A 116 -10.58 -11.87 3.50
C ASP A 116 -10.58 -12.19 2.01
N SER A 117 -10.64 -13.47 1.67
CA SER A 117 -11.08 -13.95 0.36
C SER A 117 -12.58 -14.25 0.38
N LEU A 118 -13.21 -14.42 -0.78
CA LEU A 118 -14.64 -14.78 -0.84
C LEU A 118 -14.95 -16.08 -0.12
N ALA A 119 -14.07 -17.09 -0.26
CA ALA A 119 -14.19 -18.36 0.46
C ALA A 119 -14.14 -18.15 1.99
N THR A 120 -13.17 -17.36 2.49
CA THR A 120 -13.04 -17.16 3.94
C THR A 120 -14.21 -16.36 4.51
N VAL A 121 -14.74 -15.36 3.79
CA VAL A 121 -15.94 -14.62 4.24
C VAL A 121 -17.15 -15.56 4.29
N TYR A 122 -17.33 -16.38 3.26
CA TYR A 122 -18.44 -17.34 3.22
C TYR A 122 -18.38 -18.33 4.40
N GLU A 123 -17.18 -18.79 4.77
CA GLU A 123 -16.97 -19.69 5.91
C GLU A 123 -17.15 -19.02 7.28
N LYS A 124 -16.71 -17.78 7.45
CA LYS A 124 -16.69 -17.13 8.77
C LYS A 124 -17.92 -16.28 9.07
N ASN A 125 -18.54 -15.70 8.04
CA ASN A 125 -19.63 -14.75 8.23
C ASN A 125 -20.98 -15.40 7.88
N ILE A 126 -21.72 -15.81 8.91
CA ILE A 126 -23.04 -16.46 8.79
C ILE A 126 -24.02 -15.57 8.02
N SER A 127 -24.05 -14.27 8.31
CA SER A 127 -24.95 -13.32 7.64
C SER A 127 -24.63 -13.16 6.16
N PHE A 128 -23.34 -13.14 5.79
CA PHE A 128 -22.92 -13.14 4.39
C PHE A 128 -23.37 -14.43 3.70
N ARG A 129 -23.07 -15.60 4.29
CA ARG A 129 -23.48 -16.91 3.77
C ARG A 129 -24.99 -17.01 3.55
N GLN A 130 -25.78 -16.59 4.53
CA GLN A 130 -27.25 -16.57 4.42
C GLN A 130 -27.72 -15.67 3.27
N THR A 131 -27.07 -14.53 3.05
CA THR A 131 -27.41 -13.65 1.93
C THR A 131 -27.12 -14.35 0.60
N ILE A 132 -25.95 -14.97 0.44
CA ILE A 132 -25.60 -15.73 -0.77
C ILE A 132 -26.59 -16.88 -1.01
N ASN A 133 -26.98 -17.60 0.03
CA ASN A 133 -27.85 -18.76 -0.08
C ASN A 133 -29.34 -18.42 -0.18
N SER A 134 -29.72 -17.15 -0.02
CA SER A 134 -31.12 -16.70 -0.06
C SER A 134 -31.76 -16.79 -1.46
N ARG A 135 -30.94 -16.76 -2.52
CA ARG A 135 -31.39 -16.75 -3.92
C ARG A 135 -30.50 -17.64 -4.76
N VAL A 136 -31.09 -18.39 -5.69
CA VAL A 136 -30.34 -19.27 -6.61
C VAL A 136 -29.43 -18.44 -7.53
N GLU A 137 -29.88 -17.25 -7.92
CA GLU A 137 -29.08 -16.31 -8.71
C GLU A 137 -27.82 -15.87 -7.97
N PHE A 138 -27.89 -15.70 -6.65
CA PHE A 138 -26.76 -15.25 -5.84
C PHE A 138 -25.73 -16.35 -5.65
N GLN A 139 -26.18 -17.60 -5.50
CA GLN A 139 -25.27 -18.75 -5.46
C GLN A 139 -24.51 -18.87 -6.78
N LYS A 140 -25.20 -18.76 -7.92
CA LYS A 140 -24.57 -18.76 -9.26
C LYS A 140 -23.59 -17.61 -9.43
N ALA A 141 -24.00 -16.40 -9.05
CA ALA A 141 -23.14 -15.22 -9.10
C ALA A 141 -21.89 -15.38 -8.21
N PHE A 142 -22.04 -15.98 -7.02
CA PHE A 142 -20.94 -16.25 -6.11
C PHE A 142 -19.97 -17.32 -6.63
N THR A 143 -20.44 -18.34 -7.35
CA THR A 143 -19.55 -19.34 -7.97
C THR A 143 -18.72 -18.76 -9.13
N ILE A 144 -19.23 -17.72 -9.81
CA ILE A 144 -18.52 -17.04 -10.89
C ILE A 144 -17.51 -16.02 -10.35
N ALA A 145 -17.81 -15.40 -9.21
CA ALA A 145 -16.98 -14.39 -8.55
C ALA A 145 -15.79 -14.99 -7.80
#